data_AF-A0A538M100-F1
#
_entry.id   AF-A0A538M100-F1
#
_cell.length_a   1.000
_cell.length_b   1.000
_cell.length_c   1.000
_cell.angle_alpha   90.00
_cell.angle_beta   90.00
_cell.angle_gamma   90.00
#
_symmetry.space_group_name_H-M   'P 1'
#
loop_
_entity.id
_entity.type
_entity.pdbx_description
1 polymer ?
#
loop_
_entity_poly.entity_id
_entity_poly.type
_entity_poly.pdbx_seq_one_letter_code
_entity_poly.pdbx_strand_id
1 'polypeptide(L)'
;MVERGQQRTERASREPEPAPVSPARGQVPGDVRDVSFHTAMRGYERREVDRYVQRVNRVIAELEIARSPESAVRHALDRVGEQTSGILQRARETADEIIHTARSEAEETTNRGRAEGRDIVAAARAEVERLLADGETQARERVQLGEREFAARRKQAEEALAEADATLAAAQSQAAELVAQAQAEAEQMVTRADTEAVERRAREEERLEELRGQAKRDVLAMQADRDAVVQERQLLVEQIHELAARLDALADSGASEAIQASPAAEDAGTSAGEEAASVDGPKLGAPGDQADGERAGRS
;
A
#
# COMPACT_ATOMS: atom_id res chain seq x y z
N MET A 1 -33.91 3.68 43.16
CA MET A 1 -35.23 3.06 43.26
C MET A 1 -35.57 2.98 44.74
N VAL A 2 -36.60 3.74 45.13
CA VAL A 2 -37.05 4.00 46.50
C VAL A 2 -38.07 2.93 46.90
N GLU A 3 -38.38 2.87 48.20
CA GLU A 3 -39.40 2.07 48.90
C GLU A 3 -38.85 0.79 49.54
N ARG A 4 -39.08 0.47 50.80
CA ARG A 4 -40.24 0.80 51.64
C ARG A 4 -39.86 0.50 53.09
N GLY A 5 -40.21 1.39 54.01
CA GLY A 5 -40.08 1.08 55.42
C GLY A 5 -40.39 2.28 56.27
N GLN A 6 -41.66 2.40 56.66
CA GLN A 6 -42.10 2.50 58.06
C GLN A 6 -43.45 3.22 58.12
N GLN A 7 -44.51 2.42 57.98
CA GLN A 7 -45.72 2.64 58.75
C GLN A 7 -45.39 2.27 60.19
N ARG A 8 -45.29 3.27 61.07
CA ARG A 8 -45.53 3.08 62.50
C ARG A 8 -46.16 4.35 63.04
N THR A 9 -47.45 4.43 62.74
CA THR A 9 -48.44 5.23 63.45
C THR A 9 -48.21 5.16 64.95
N GLU A 10 -47.82 6.31 65.51
CA GLU A 10 -48.44 6.93 66.68
C GLU A 10 -49.09 5.94 67.66
N ARG A 11 -48.29 5.43 68.60
CA ARG A 11 -48.84 5.08 69.91
C ARG A 11 -48.85 6.35 70.74
N ALA A 12 -50.01 6.98 70.78
CA ALA A 12 -50.39 7.95 71.79
C ALA A 12 -50.07 7.37 73.17
N SER A 13 -49.02 7.88 73.79
CA SER A 13 -48.74 7.69 75.21
C SER A 13 -49.79 8.46 75.98
N ARG A 14 -50.83 7.73 76.38
CA ARG A 14 -51.87 8.20 77.30
C ARG A 14 -51.21 8.49 78.64
N GLU A 15 -51.02 9.77 78.92
CA GLU A 15 -50.54 10.28 80.20
C GLU A 15 -51.55 9.91 81.30
N PRO A 16 -51.12 9.30 82.43
CA PRO A 16 -52.05 8.97 83.50
C PRO A 16 -52.40 10.26 84.27
N GLU A 17 -53.69 10.58 84.34
CA GLU A 17 -54.21 11.62 85.23
C GLU A 17 -53.75 11.36 86.69
N PRO A 18 -53.27 12.38 87.41
CA PRO A 18 -53.00 12.25 88.83
C PRO A 18 -54.33 12.16 89.60
N ALA A 19 -54.59 11.00 90.19
CA ALA A 19 -55.69 10.83 91.14
C ALA A 19 -55.56 11.85 92.29
N PRO A 20 -56.69 12.40 92.81
CA PRO A 20 -56.65 13.34 93.92
C PRO A 20 -56.12 12.64 95.18
N VAL A 21 -54.92 13.01 95.59
CA VAL A 21 -54.34 12.64 96.88
C VAL A 21 -55.21 13.23 98.00
N SER A 22 -55.96 12.36 98.67
CA SER A 22 -56.74 12.73 99.85
C SER A 22 -55.80 13.17 100.97
N PRO A 23 -56.12 14.23 101.75
CA PRO A 23 -55.28 14.64 102.86
C PRO A 23 -55.27 13.55 103.93
N ALA A 24 -54.09 13.38 104.52
CA ALA A 24 -53.75 12.38 105.54
C ALA A 24 -54.85 12.23 106.61
N ARG A 25 -55.66 11.17 106.47
CA ARG A 25 -56.49 10.67 107.57
C ARG A 25 -55.58 9.85 108.48
N GLY A 26 -55.26 10.37 109.66
CA GLY A 26 -54.73 9.51 110.73
C GLY A 26 -53.74 10.12 111.69
N GLN A 27 -53.83 11.41 111.96
CA GLN A 27 -53.62 11.85 113.33
C GLN A 27 -54.92 11.52 114.09
N VAL A 28 -54.86 10.68 115.12
CA VAL A 28 -56.03 10.51 115.99
C VAL A 28 -56.14 11.78 116.85
N PRO A 29 -57.25 12.56 116.77
CA PRO A 29 -57.40 13.79 117.55
C PRO A 29 -57.23 13.52 119.05
N GLY A 30 -56.63 14.47 119.78
CA GLY A 30 -56.39 14.34 121.22
C GLY A 30 -57.67 14.01 122.01
N ASP A 31 -58.80 14.50 121.54
CA ASP A 31 -60.14 14.28 122.10
C ASP A 31 -60.58 12.81 122.10
N VAL A 32 -59.98 11.96 121.26
CA VAL A 32 -60.23 10.50 121.22
C VAL A 32 -59.26 9.76 122.16
N ARG A 33 -58.15 10.38 122.55
CA ARG A 33 -57.15 9.82 123.47
C ARG A 33 -57.47 10.11 124.92
N ASP A 34 -58.07 11.27 125.18
CA ASP A 34 -58.45 11.74 126.52
C ASP A 34 -59.97 11.87 126.62
N VAL A 35 -60.66 10.72 126.56
CA VAL A 35 -62.12 10.66 126.60
C VAL A 35 -62.61 10.51 128.04
N SER A 36 -63.44 11.44 128.49
CA SER A 36 -64.15 11.35 129.76
C SER A 36 -65.55 10.76 129.56
N PHE A 37 -65.86 9.66 130.25
CA PHE A 37 -67.18 9.02 130.20
C PHE A 37 -68.04 9.41 131.41
N HIS A 38 -69.35 9.61 131.21
CA HIS A 38 -70.30 9.94 132.28
C HIS A 38 -70.73 8.67 133.04
N THR A 39 -70.81 8.73 134.37
CA THR A 39 -71.18 7.57 135.21
C THR A 39 -72.70 7.40 135.31
N ALA A 40 -73.22 6.23 134.93
CA ALA A 40 -74.63 5.85 135.09
C ALA A 40 -74.80 4.74 136.13
N MET A 41 -75.98 4.66 136.78
CA MET A 41 -76.29 3.67 137.84
C MET A 41 -76.15 2.20 137.40
N ARG A 42 -76.11 1.94 136.08
CA ARG A 42 -75.75 0.65 135.50
C ARG A 42 -74.87 0.90 134.29
N GLY A 43 -73.58 0.58 134.41
CA GLY A 43 -72.58 0.87 133.38
C GLY A 43 -71.41 -0.11 133.43
N TYR A 44 -70.52 0.01 132.45
CA TYR A 44 -69.29 -0.77 132.40
C TYR A 44 -68.39 -0.44 133.59
N GLU A 45 -67.65 -1.43 134.08
CA GLU A 45 -66.74 -1.22 135.21
C GLU A 45 -65.63 -0.25 134.78
N ARG A 46 -65.54 0.89 135.47
CA ARG A 46 -64.57 1.95 135.17
C ARG A 46 -63.14 1.42 135.06
N ARG A 47 -62.73 0.49 135.95
CA ARG A 47 -61.38 -0.09 135.93
C ARG A 47 -61.10 -0.92 134.68
N GLU A 48 -62.09 -1.63 134.15
CA GLU A 48 -61.94 -2.39 132.91
C GLU A 48 -61.91 -1.47 131.69
N VAL A 49 -62.76 -0.44 131.67
CA VAL A 49 -62.77 0.58 130.62
C VAL A 49 -61.45 1.34 130.59
N ASP A 50 -60.94 1.79 131.75
CA ASP A 50 -59.65 2.48 131.86
C ASP A 50 -58.51 1.61 131.33
N ARG A 51 -58.51 0.30 131.65
CA ARG A 51 -57.50 -0.66 131.16
C ARG A 51 -57.63 -0.90 129.65
N TYR A 52 -58.85 -0.90 129.12
CA TYR A 52 -59.11 -1.03 127.69
C TYR A 52 -58.68 0.23 126.93
N VAL A 53 -59.05 1.42 127.41
CA VAL A 53 -58.65 2.72 126.84
C VAL A 53 -57.14 2.88 126.85
N GLN A 54 -56.46 2.53 127.95
CA GLN A 54 -55.00 2.52 128.00
C GLN A 54 -54.37 1.57 126.98
N ARG A 55 -54.97 0.39 126.76
CA ARG A 55 -54.52 -0.57 125.76
C ARG A 55 -54.71 -0.04 124.33
N VAL A 56 -55.85 0.59 124.06
CA VAL A 56 -56.17 1.22 122.76
C VAL A 56 -55.27 2.41 122.49
N ASN A 57 -55.08 3.31 123.46
CA ASN A 57 -54.16 4.45 123.34
C ASN A 57 -52.72 4.01 123.11
N ARG A 58 -52.30 2.91 123.74
CA ARG A 58 -50.99 2.29 123.47
C ARG A 58 -50.89 1.78 122.03
N VAL A 59 -51.89 1.06 121.52
CA VAL A 59 -51.92 0.57 120.13
C VAL A 59 -51.95 1.74 119.13
N ILE A 60 -52.69 2.82 119.42
CA ILE A 60 -52.71 4.04 118.61
C ILE A 60 -51.32 4.68 118.57
N ALA A 61 -50.65 4.80 119.71
CA ALA A 61 -49.29 5.35 119.78
C ALA A 61 -48.28 4.45 119.04
N GLU A 62 -48.36 3.13 119.18
CA GLU A 62 -47.53 2.18 118.45
C GLU A 62 -47.75 2.27 116.93
N LEU A 63 -48.99 2.48 116.48
CA LEU A 63 -49.33 2.65 115.05
C LEU A 63 -48.88 4.01 114.47
N GLU A 64 -48.90 5.09 115.25
CA GLU A 64 -48.37 6.40 114.81
C GLU A 64 -46.84 6.42 114.79
N ILE A 65 -46.17 5.74 115.73
CA ILE A 65 -44.72 5.51 115.69
C ILE A 65 -44.35 4.69 114.44
N ALA A 66 -45.15 3.67 114.11
CA ALA A 66 -45.01 2.87 112.91
C ALA A 66 -45.47 3.57 111.61
N ARG A 67 -45.90 4.85 111.65
CA ARG A 67 -46.29 5.68 110.49
C ARG A 67 -45.14 6.50 109.88
N SER A 68 -43.93 6.40 110.47
CA SER A 68 -42.60 6.72 109.88
C SER A 68 -42.29 6.16 108.45
N PRO A 69 -42.98 5.15 107.88
CA PRO A 69 -42.75 4.67 106.52
C PRO A 69 -43.06 5.66 105.39
N GLU A 70 -44.06 6.55 105.49
CA GLU A 70 -44.40 7.45 104.37
C GLU A 70 -43.31 8.48 104.08
N SER A 71 -42.66 9.00 105.12
CA SER A 71 -41.51 9.91 104.99
C SER A 71 -40.30 9.20 104.40
N ALA A 72 -40.04 7.96 104.85
CA ALA A 72 -38.98 7.11 104.29
C ALA A 72 -39.24 6.78 102.81
N VAL A 73 -40.50 6.55 102.42
CA VAL A 73 -40.89 6.33 101.02
C VAL A 73 -40.71 7.59 100.18
N ARG A 74 -41.15 8.78 100.65
CA ARG A 74 -40.88 10.04 99.93
C ARG A 74 -39.39 10.28 99.74
N HIS A 75 -38.60 10.12 100.80
CA HIS A 75 -37.15 10.33 100.72
C HIS A 75 -36.44 9.31 99.80
N ALA A 76 -36.95 8.08 99.74
CA ALA A 76 -36.48 7.09 98.77
C ALA A 76 -36.84 7.47 97.32
N LEU A 77 -38.05 7.99 97.09
CA LEU A 77 -38.47 8.48 95.77
C LEU A 77 -37.66 9.70 95.33
N ASP A 78 -37.40 10.66 96.22
CA ASP A 78 -36.56 11.83 95.94
C ASP A 78 -35.13 11.40 95.56
N ARG A 79 -34.56 10.47 96.33
CA ARG A 79 -33.22 9.91 96.05
C ARG A 79 -33.18 9.20 94.70
N VAL A 80 -34.20 8.40 94.37
CA VAL A 80 -34.30 7.74 93.05
C VAL A 80 -34.50 8.78 91.95
N GLY A 81 -35.25 9.86 92.19
CA GLY A 81 -35.43 10.97 91.25
C GLY A 81 -34.12 11.70 90.95
N GLU A 82 -33.35 12.05 91.98
CA GLU A 82 -32.02 12.65 91.86
C GLU A 82 -31.06 11.71 91.10
N GLN A 83 -31.01 10.43 91.48
CA GLN A 83 -30.22 9.42 90.78
C GLN A 83 -30.63 9.30 89.31
N THR A 84 -31.93 9.31 89.01
CA THR A 84 -32.45 9.24 87.65
C THR A 84 -32.07 10.49 86.86
N SER A 85 -32.19 11.68 87.43
CA SER A 85 -31.76 12.93 86.78
C SER A 85 -30.27 12.93 86.47
N GLY A 86 -29.44 12.44 87.40
CA GLY A 86 -27.99 12.33 87.22
C GLY A 86 -27.59 11.25 86.19
N ILE A 87 -28.42 10.21 86.01
CA ILE A 87 -28.23 9.24 84.91
C ILE A 87 -28.61 9.89 83.58
N LEU A 88 -29.74 10.59 83.50
CA LEU A 88 -30.20 11.25 82.26
C LEU A 88 -29.26 12.37 81.81
N GLN A 89 -28.72 13.15 82.76
CA GLN A 89 -27.74 14.19 82.46
C GLN A 89 -26.46 13.57 81.89
N ARG A 90 -25.88 12.57 82.56
CA ARG A 90 -24.71 11.85 82.05
C ARG A 90 -24.98 11.21 80.69
N ALA A 91 -26.16 10.63 80.49
CA ALA A 91 -26.54 10.06 79.21
C ALA A 91 -26.60 11.12 78.09
N ARG A 92 -27.04 12.36 78.39
CA ARG A 92 -27.01 13.48 77.43
C ARG A 92 -25.58 13.93 77.14
N GLU A 93 -24.77 14.13 78.18
CA GLU A 93 -23.36 14.52 78.02
C GLU A 93 -22.60 13.47 77.18
N THR A 94 -22.77 12.18 77.48
CA THR A 94 -22.19 11.10 76.67
C THR A 94 -22.75 11.07 75.25
N ALA A 95 -24.04 11.35 75.05
CA ALA A 95 -24.61 11.43 73.71
C ALA A 95 -24.00 12.59 72.89
N ASP A 96 -23.81 13.75 73.51
CA ASP A 96 -23.19 14.91 72.87
C ASP A 96 -21.72 14.64 72.52
N GLU A 97 -20.97 13.97 73.40
CA GLU A 97 -19.59 13.52 73.13
C GLU A 97 -19.53 12.54 71.95
N ILE A 98 -20.44 11.57 71.89
CA ILE A 98 -20.53 10.61 70.79
C ILE A 98 -20.83 11.35 69.48
N ILE A 99 -21.79 12.28 69.48
CA ILE A 99 -22.16 13.07 68.29
C ILE A 99 -20.97 13.91 67.82
N HIS A 100 -20.28 14.57 68.75
CA HIS A 100 -19.12 15.39 68.44
C HIS A 100 -17.98 14.57 67.82
N THR A 101 -17.65 13.44 68.44
CA THR A 101 -16.60 12.52 67.97
C THR A 101 -16.95 11.94 66.60
N ALA A 102 -18.16 11.41 66.44
CA ALA A 102 -18.62 10.85 65.17
C ALA A 102 -18.60 11.89 64.04
N ARG A 103 -18.96 13.14 64.34
CA ARG A 103 -18.88 14.23 63.37
C ARG A 103 -17.44 14.54 62.98
N SER A 104 -16.53 14.64 63.95
CA SER A 104 -15.11 14.90 63.69
C SER A 104 -14.50 13.78 62.84
N GLU A 105 -14.76 12.52 63.17
CA GLU A 105 -14.26 11.36 62.42
C GLU A 105 -14.84 11.30 60.99
N ALA A 106 -16.12 11.63 60.82
CA ALA A 106 -16.75 11.72 59.51
C ALA A 106 -16.14 12.83 58.64
N GLU A 107 -15.88 14.00 59.23
CA GLU A 107 -15.23 15.12 58.55
C GLU A 107 -13.79 14.75 58.16
N GLU A 108 -13.03 14.13 59.04
CA GLU A 108 -11.66 13.67 58.76
C GLU A 108 -11.65 12.64 57.63
N THR A 109 -12.50 11.62 57.70
CA THR A 109 -12.60 10.57 56.67
C THR A 109 -12.98 11.17 55.31
N THR A 110 -13.91 12.13 55.31
CA THR A 110 -14.32 12.84 54.08
C THR A 110 -13.18 13.68 53.52
N ASN A 111 -12.43 14.39 54.36
CA ASN A 111 -11.30 15.21 53.94
C ASN A 111 -10.16 14.35 53.38
N ARG A 112 -9.88 13.21 54.02
CA ARG A 112 -8.90 12.23 53.54
C ARG A 112 -9.28 11.67 52.17
N GLY A 113 -10.53 11.20 52.02
CA GLY A 113 -11.01 10.70 50.73
C GLY A 113 -11.02 11.77 49.62
N ARG A 114 -11.30 13.04 49.96
CA ARG A 114 -11.19 14.15 49.00
C ARG A 114 -9.75 14.43 48.60
N ALA A 115 -8.79 14.35 49.52
CA ALA A 115 -7.38 14.54 49.23
C ALA A 115 -6.86 13.41 48.32
N GLU A 116 -7.11 12.16 48.69
CA GLU A 116 -6.76 10.98 47.88
C GLU A 116 -7.39 11.05 46.47
N GLY A 117 -8.66 11.46 46.37
CA GLY A 117 -9.32 11.64 45.08
C GLY A 117 -8.66 12.71 44.21
N ARG A 118 -8.19 13.81 44.81
CA ARG A 118 -7.44 14.86 44.08
C ARG A 118 -6.09 14.34 43.61
N ASP A 119 -5.40 13.57 44.44
CA ASP A 119 -4.09 12.99 44.10
C ASP A 119 -4.21 11.99 42.94
N ILE A 120 -5.24 11.14 42.94
CA ILE A 120 -5.53 10.21 41.85
C ILE A 120 -5.78 10.98 40.54
N VAL A 121 -6.61 12.03 40.58
CA VAL A 121 -6.90 12.84 39.38
C VAL A 121 -5.64 13.58 38.90
N ALA A 122 -4.82 14.10 39.80
CA ALA A 122 -3.56 14.75 39.44
C ALA A 122 -2.57 13.77 38.80
N ALA A 123 -2.41 12.58 39.37
CA ALA A 123 -1.57 11.52 38.82
C ALA A 123 -2.05 11.08 37.43
N ALA A 124 -3.35 10.85 37.26
CA ALA A 124 -3.93 10.47 35.96
C ALA A 124 -3.73 11.56 34.89
N ARG A 125 -3.86 12.84 35.26
CA ARG A 125 -3.58 13.97 34.34
C ARG A 125 -2.13 14.01 33.93
N ALA A 126 -1.20 13.86 34.88
CA ALA A 126 0.22 13.83 34.59
C ALA A 126 0.61 12.65 33.69
N GLU A 127 -0.04 11.50 33.85
CA GLU A 127 0.16 10.34 32.97
C GLU A 127 -0.35 10.61 31.55
N VAL A 128 -1.55 11.18 31.41
CA VAL A 128 -2.09 11.57 30.09
C VAL A 128 -1.18 12.58 29.39
N GLU A 129 -0.70 13.60 30.11
CA GLU A 129 0.23 14.59 29.55
C GLU A 129 1.54 13.94 29.06
N ARG A 130 2.08 12.99 29.81
CA ARG A 130 3.26 12.20 29.38
C ARG A 130 2.98 11.38 28.13
N LEU A 131 1.87 10.65 28.10
CA LEU A 131 1.49 9.84 26.94
C LEU A 131 1.27 10.70 25.68
N LEU A 132 0.69 11.90 25.84
CA LEU A 132 0.54 12.85 24.74
C LEU A 132 1.90 13.37 24.26
N ALA A 133 2.81 13.75 25.17
CA ALA A 133 4.14 14.23 24.81
C ALA A 133 4.98 13.14 24.10
N ASP A 134 4.91 11.90 24.58
CA ASP A 134 5.56 10.75 23.96
C ASP A 134 4.96 10.47 22.58
N GLY A 135 3.62 10.49 22.47
CA GLY A 135 2.91 10.32 21.21
C GLY A 135 3.25 11.40 20.18
N GLU A 136 3.35 12.66 20.60
CA GLU A 136 3.79 13.77 19.74
C GLU A 136 5.23 13.58 19.26
N THR A 137 6.13 13.15 20.15
CA THR A 137 7.54 12.90 19.81
C THR A 137 7.64 11.79 18.77
N GLN A 138 6.96 10.65 19.01
CA GLN A 138 6.92 9.54 18.06
C GLN A 138 6.29 9.94 16.72
N ALA A 139 5.21 10.73 16.74
CA ALA A 139 4.58 11.22 15.52
C ALA A 139 5.55 12.10 14.70
N ARG A 140 6.26 13.02 15.36
CA ARG A 140 7.29 13.85 14.72
C ARG A 140 8.43 13.01 14.15
N GLU A 141 8.92 12.02 14.88
CA GLU A 141 9.96 11.10 14.39
C GLU A 141 9.51 10.32 13.16
N ARG A 142 8.27 9.82 13.14
CA ARG A 142 7.72 9.11 11.97
C ARG A 142 7.58 10.01 10.74
N VAL A 143 7.15 11.26 10.92
CA VAL A 143 7.09 12.25 9.83
C VAL A 143 8.49 12.53 9.30
N GLN A 144 9.46 12.82 10.17
CA GLN A 144 10.84 13.08 9.75
C GLN A 144 11.48 11.88 9.04
N LEU A 145 11.23 10.66 9.53
CA LEU A 145 11.70 9.44 8.86
C LEU A 145 11.08 9.32 7.46
N GLY A 146 9.76 9.53 7.36
CA GLY A 146 9.05 9.50 6.07
C GLY A 146 9.57 10.54 5.09
N GLU A 147 9.85 11.76 5.54
CA GLU A 147 10.44 12.83 4.72
C GLU A 147 11.84 12.45 4.22
N ARG A 148 12.68 11.86 5.08
CA ARG A 148 14.02 11.40 4.70
C ARG A 148 13.96 10.28 3.67
N GLU A 149 13.09 9.30 3.88
CA GLU A 149 12.89 8.19 2.93
C GLU A 149 12.36 8.70 1.59
N PHE A 150 11.41 9.64 1.61
CA PHE A 150 10.87 10.24 0.40
C PHE A 150 11.94 11.03 -0.35
N ALA A 151 12.73 11.86 0.34
CA ALA A 151 13.84 12.59 -0.25
C ALA A 151 14.90 11.65 -0.85
N ALA A 152 15.21 10.55 -0.16
CA ALA A 152 16.14 9.54 -0.66
C ALA A 152 15.61 8.85 -1.93
N ARG A 153 14.34 8.42 -1.93
CA ARG A 153 13.70 7.83 -3.12
C ARG A 153 13.64 8.81 -4.29
N ARG A 154 13.36 10.08 -4.03
CA ARG A 154 13.36 11.12 -5.08
C ARG A 154 14.74 11.28 -5.69
N LYS A 155 15.78 11.36 -4.86
CA LYS A 155 17.17 11.45 -5.33
C LYS A 155 17.54 10.21 -6.17
N GLN A 156 17.18 9.01 -5.72
CA GLN A 156 17.41 7.78 -6.50
C GLN A 156 16.68 7.80 -7.84
N ALA A 157 15.45 8.32 -7.89
CA ALA A 157 14.70 8.46 -9.13
C ALA A 157 15.35 9.49 -10.08
N GLU A 158 15.82 10.62 -9.55
CA GLU A 158 16.57 11.63 -10.31
C GLU A 158 17.87 11.03 -10.90
N GLU A 159 18.62 10.27 -10.10
CA GLU A 159 19.83 9.57 -10.54
C GLU A 159 19.52 8.52 -11.63
N ALA A 160 18.48 7.72 -11.44
CA ALA A 160 18.05 6.71 -12.42
C ALA A 160 17.58 7.34 -13.74
N LEU A 161 16.88 8.47 -13.69
CA LEU A 161 16.49 9.22 -14.89
C LEU A 161 17.72 9.77 -15.61
N ALA A 162 18.68 10.34 -14.87
CA ALA A 162 19.93 10.84 -15.47
C ALA A 162 20.75 9.72 -16.12
N GLU A 163 20.81 8.53 -15.51
CA GLU A 163 21.45 7.35 -16.09
C GLU A 163 20.72 6.89 -17.35
N ALA A 164 19.38 6.82 -17.32
CA ALA A 164 18.58 6.46 -18.50
C ALA A 164 18.81 7.45 -19.65
N ASP A 165 18.77 8.75 -19.39
CA ASP A 165 19.03 9.79 -20.41
C ASP A 165 20.44 9.67 -20.99
N ALA A 166 21.45 9.38 -20.16
CA ALA A 166 22.82 9.16 -20.62
C ALA A 166 22.93 7.92 -21.53
N THR A 167 22.25 6.81 -21.18
CA THR A 167 22.23 5.61 -22.03
C THR A 167 21.53 5.86 -23.37
N LEU A 168 20.43 6.61 -23.38
CA LEU A 168 19.73 6.99 -24.60
C LEU A 168 20.58 7.88 -25.49
N ALA A 169 21.25 8.88 -24.93
CA ALA A 169 22.17 9.74 -25.67
C ALA A 169 23.33 8.94 -26.30
N ALA A 170 23.91 8.01 -25.55
CA ALA A 170 24.96 7.13 -26.05
C ALA A 170 24.46 6.23 -27.20
N ALA A 171 23.29 5.60 -27.04
CA ALA A 171 22.69 4.76 -28.07
C ALA A 171 22.35 5.54 -29.34
N GLN A 172 21.84 6.78 -29.20
CA GLN A 172 21.57 7.66 -30.34
C GLN A 172 22.85 8.06 -31.07
N SER A 173 23.91 8.40 -30.35
CA SER A 173 25.22 8.71 -30.93
C SER A 173 25.79 7.51 -31.71
N GLN A 174 25.73 6.32 -31.13
CA GLN A 174 26.19 5.09 -31.78
C GLN A 174 25.37 4.77 -33.04
N ALA A 175 24.04 4.91 -32.98
CA ALA A 175 23.19 4.71 -34.14
C ALA A 175 23.51 5.72 -35.26
N ALA A 176 23.71 6.99 -34.92
CA ALA A 176 24.08 8.03 -35.90
C ALA A 176 25.44 7.74 -36.55
N GLU A 177 26.43 7.29 -35.76
CA GLU A 177 27.75 6.89 -36.27
C GLU A 177 27.66 5.70 -37.23
N LEU A 178 26.91 4.65 -36.88
CA LEU A 178 26.71 3.49 -37.74
C LEU A 178 26.04 3.85 -39.07
N VAL A 179 25.03 4.73 -39.03
CA VAL A 179 24.36 5.22 -40.24
C VAL A 179 25.32 6.04 -41.10
N ALA A 180 26.10 6.94 -40.50
CA ALA A 180 27.09 7.74 -41.23
C ALA A 180 28.16 6.86 -41.88
N GLN A 181 28.64 5.84 -41.16
CA GLN A 181 29.60 4.87 -41.70
C GLN A 181 29.00 4.08 -42.86
N ALA A 182 27.78 3.53 -42.70
CA ALA A 182 27.12 2.77 -43.75
C ALA A 182 26.86 3.62 -45.02
N GLN A 183 26.51 4.89 -44.86
CA GLN A 183 26.37 5.83 -45.98
C GLN A 183 27.71 6.08 -46.69
N ALA A 184 28.79 6.33 -45.93
CA ALA A 184 30.11 6.53 -46.51
C ALA A 184 30.61 5.28 -47.26
N GLU A 185 30.41 4.09 -46.70
CA GLU A 185 30.75 2.82 -47.36
C GLU A 185 29.91 2.60 -48.64
N ALA A 186 28.62 2.92 -48.61
CA ALA A 186 27.76 2.84 -49.78
C ALA A 186 28.21 3.80 -50.90
N GLU A 187 28.55 5.04 -50.57
CA GLU A 187 29.10 6.03 -51.52
C GLU A 187 30.43 5.57 -52.11
N GLN A 188 31.32 4.99 -51.30
CA GLN A 188 32.58 4.40 -51.78
C GLN A 188 32.33 3.23 -52.73
N MET A 189 31.38 2.36 -52.44
CA MET A 189 31.02 1.26 -53.33
C MET A 189 30.46 1.76 -54.66
N VAL A 190 29.59 2.77 -54.65
CA VAL A 190 29.00 3.35 -55.87
C VAL A 190 30.09 4.03 -56.71
N THR A 191 30.89 4.90 -56.12
CA THR A 191 31.98 5.60 -56.84
C THR A 191 32.99 4.63 -57.44
N ARG A 192 33.34 3.56 -56.72
CA ARG A 192 34.18 2.48 -57.24
C ARG A 192 33.52 1.74 -58.39
N ALA A 193 32.25 1.35 -58.25
CA ALA A 193 31.51 0.65 -59.30
C ALA A 193 31.37 1.49 -60.57
N ASP A 194 31.12 2.80 -60.43
CA ASP A 194 31.04 3.75 -61.55
C ASP A 194 32.39 3.88 -62.26
N THR A 195 33.48 3.98 -61.50
CA THR A 195 34.84 4.03 -62.07
C THR A 195 35.15 2.75 -62.82
N GLU A 196 34.88 1.58 -62.23
CA GLU A 196 35.06 0.27 -62.87
C GLU A 196 34.16 0.10 -64.11
N ALA A 197 32.96 0.70 -64.13
CA ALA A 197 32.06 0.67 -65.29
C ALA A 197 32.57 1.56 -66.44
N VAL A 198 33.06 2.76 -66.13
CA VAL A 198 33.68 3.66 -67.12
C VAL A 198 34.94 3.02 -67.71
N GLU A 199 35.81 2.45 -66.87
CA GLU A 199 37.00 1.74 -67.35
C GLU A 199 36.64 0.54 -68.23
N ARG A 200 35.67 -0.28 -67.82
CA ARG A 200 35.21 -1.41 -68.64
C ARG A 200 34.71 -0.94 -70.00
N ARG A 201 33.92 0.13 -70.02
CA ARG A 201 33.41 0.71 -71.27
C ARG A 201 34.54 1.22 -72.16
N ALA A 202 35.50 1.96 -71.62
CA ALA A 202 36.64 2.46 -72.37
C ALA A 202 37.46 1.32 -72.99
N ARG A 203 37.71 0.24 -72.24
CA ARG A 203 38.41 -0.96 -72.75
C ARG A 203 37.66 -1.65 -73.88
N GLU A 204 36.33 -1.76 -73.79
CA GLU A 204 35.53 -2.34 -74.88
C GLU A 204 35.49 -1.42 -76.11
N GLU A 205 35.39 -0.11 -75.93
CA GLU A 205 35.45 0.87 -77.01
C GLU A 205 36.80 0.80 -77.76
N GLU A 206 37.92 0.72 -77.04
CA GLU A 206 39.26 0.55 -77.63
C GLU A 206 39.36 -0.76 -78.44
N ARG A 207 38.86 -1.88 -77.91
CA ARG A 207 38.82 -3.16 -78.64
C ARG A 207 37.98 -3.08 -79.91
N LEU A 208 36.82 -2.39 -79.86
CA LEU A 208 35.99 -2.20 -81.04
C LEU A 208 36.68 -1.32 -82.09
N GLU A 209 37.41 -0.31 -81.67
CA GLU A 209 38.21 0.52 -82.58
C GLU A 209 39.35 -0.28 -83.20
N GLU A 210 40.05 -1.09 -82.42
CA GLU A 210 41.10 -1.98 -82.91
C GLU A 210 40.56 -2.97 -83.95
N LEU A 211 39.45 -3.68 -83.64
CA LEU A 211 38.79 -4.61 -84.56
C LEU A 211 38.32 -3.92 -85.84
N ARG A 212 37.75 -2.71 -85.75
CA ARG A 212 37.38 -1.91 -86.93
C ARG A 212 38.61 -1.50 -87.74
N GLY A 213 39.70 -1.15 -87.08
CA GLY A 213 40.97 -0.83 -87.73
C GLY A 213 41.58 -2.04 -88.46
N GLN A 214 41.53 -3.22 -87.85
CA GLN A 214 41.90 -4.49 -88.47
C GLN A 214 41.03 -4.79 -89.70
N ALA A 215 39.70 -4.80 -89.55
CA ALA A 215 38.79 -5.06 -90.66
C ALA A 215 38.96 -4.07 -91.82
N LYS A 216 39.20 -2.78 -91.55
CA LYS A 216 39.51 -1.78 -92.60
C LYS A 216 40.81 -2.12 -93.33
N ARG A 217 41.85 -2.53 -92.62
CA ARG A 217 43.13 -2.96 -93.23
C ARG A 217 42.93 -4.20 -94.09
N ASP A 218 42.16 -5.17 -93.62
CA ASP A 218 41.87 -6.40 -94.37
C ASP A 218 41.10 -6.09 -95.65
N VAL A 219 40.09 -5.21 -95.62
CA VAL A 219 39.35 -4.78 -96.82
C VAL A 219 40.26 -4.07 -97.82
N LEU A 220 41.13 -3.17 -97.35
CA LEU A 220 42.10 -2.49 -98.21
C LEU A 220 43.10 -3.46 -98.83
N ALA A 221 43.55 -4.46 -98.06
CA ALA A 221 44.41 -5.53 -98.58
C ALA A 221 43.69 -6.35 -99.65
N MET A 222 42.45 -6.79 -99.40
CA MET A 222 41.63 -7.50 -100.40
C MET A 222 41.38 -6.67 -101.66
N GLN A 223 41.23 -5.34 -101.53
CA GLN A 223 41.09 -4.43 -102.67
C GLN A 223 42.39 -4.33 -103.46
N ALA A 224 43.54 -4.18 -102.79
CA ALA A 224 44.83 -4.17 -103.45
C ALA A 224 45.13 -5.51 -104.15
N ASP A 225 44.82 -6.64 -103.52
CA ASP A 225 44.91 -7.97 -104.10
C ASP A 225 44.00 -8.10 -105.33
N ARG A 226 42.75 -7.60 -105.22
CA ARG A 226 41.81 -7.57 -106.35
C ARG A 226 42.36 -6.73 -107.51
N ASP A 227 42.88 -5.55 -107.24
CA ASP A 227 43.45 -4.65 -108.25
C ASP A 227 44.68 -5.28 -108.91
N ALA A 228 45.53 -5.95 -108.13
CA ALA A 228 46.67 -6.73 -108.63
C ALA A 228 46.21 -7.85 -109.57
N VAL A 229 45.20 -8.64 -109.20
CA VAL A 229 44.63 -9.71 -110.05
C VAL A 229 44.03 -9.12 -111.34
N VAL A 230 43.37 -7.95 -111.28
CA VAL A 230 42.83 -7.29 -112.48
C VAL A 230 43.95 -6.82 -113.40
N GLN A 231 45.05 -6.28 -112.86
CA GLN A 231 46.23 -5.88 -113.62
C GLN A 231 46.93 -7.08 -114.25
N GLU A 232 47.14 -8.17 -113.49
CA GLU A 232 47.67 -9.43 -114.02
C GLU A 232 46.81 -9.95 -115.16
N ARG A 233 45.47 -9.93 -115.01
CA ARG A 233 44.55 -10.33 -116.08
C ARG A 233 44.67 -9.43 -117.30
N GLN A 234 44.80 -8.11 -117.15
CA GLN A 234 45.00 -7.19 -118.27
C GLN A 234 46.30 -7.50 -119.00
N LEU A 235 47.40 -7.68 -118.27
CA LEU A 235 48.70 -8.07 -118.83
C LEU A 235 48.61 -9.43 -119.53
N LEU A 236 47.94 -10.43 -118.94
CA LEU A 236 47.72 -11.73 -119.58
C LEU A 236 46.87 -11.60 -120.85
N VAL A 237 45.82 -10.78 -120.85
CA VAL A 237 45.00 -10.52 -122.04
C VAL A 237 45.80 -9.77 -123.12
N GLU A 238 46.63 -8.80 -122.75
CA GLU A 238 47.56 -8.12 -123.66
C GLU A 238 48.59 -9.10 -124.22
N GLN A 239 49.18 -9.96 -123.40
CA GLN A 239 50.07 -11.03 -123.83
C GLN A 239 49.36 -12.01 -124.78
N ILE A 240 48.10 -12.37 -124.52
CA ILE A 240 47.28 -13.19 -125.43
C ILE A 240 47.06 -12.44 -126.76
N HIS A 241 46.74 -11.15 -126.73
CA HIS A 241 46.59 -10.35 -127.96
C HIS A 241 47.90 -10.18 -128.72
N GLU A 242 49.03 -10.01 -128.05
CA GLU A 242 50.35 -9.94 -128.67
C GLU A 242 50.73 -11.30 -129.28
N LEU A 243 50.46 -12.40 -128.57
CA LEU A 243 50.69 -13.75 -129.08
C LEU A 243 49.75 -14.07 -130.25
N ALA A 244 48.50 -13.62 -130.22
CA ALA A 244 47.57 -13.70 -131.34
C ALA A 244 48.06 -12.86 -132.53
N ALA A 245 48.54 -11.63 -132.32
CA ALA A 245 49.15 -10.80 -133.36
C ALA A 245 50.44 -11.41 -133.93
N ARG A 246 51.21 -12.14 -133.10
CA ARG A 246 52.40 -12.88 -133.51
C ARG A 246 52.04 -14.14 -134.31
N LEU A 247 50.94 -14.81 -133.95
CA LEU A 247 50.35 -15.90 -134.74
C LEU A 247 49.77 -15.38 -136.06
N ASP A 248 49.11 -14.22 -136.09
CA ASP A 248 48.64 -13.56 -137.31
C ASP A 248 49.81 -13.11 -138.18
N ALA A 249 50.89 -12.56 -137.61
CA ALA A 249 52.10 -12.21 -138.35
C ALA A 249 52.81 -13.46 -138.91
N LEU A 250 52.76 -14.58 -138.19
CA LEU A 250 53.19 -15.90 -138.69
C LEU A 250 52.23 -16.46 -139.76
N ALA A 251 50.95 -16.12 -139.71
CA ALA A 251 49.98 -16.47 -140.75
C ALA A 251 50.16 -15.58 -142.01
N ASP A 252 50.49 -14.29 -141.87
CA ASP A 252 50.80 -13.37 -142.98
C ASP A 252 52.20 -13.63 -143.57
N SER A 253 53.15 -14.15 -142.79
CA SER A 253 54.46 -14.64 -143.29
C SER A 253 54.46 -16.15 -143.65
N GLY A 254 53.34 -16.83 -143.44
CA GLY A 254 53.08 -18.24 -143.76
C GLY A 254 51.95 -18.44 -144.78
N ALA A 255 51.43 -17.38 -145.39
CA ALA A 255 50.43 -17.43 -146.46
C ALA A 255 51.08 -17.62 -147.84
N SER A 256 52.04 -18.54 -147.93
CA SER A 256 52.42 -19.20 -149.19
C SER A 256 53.15 -20.52 -148.94
N GLU A 257 52.51 -21.49 -148.27
CA GLU A 257 52.19 -22.81 -148.85
C GLU A 257 51.78 -23.87 -147.79
N ALA A 258 50.77 -24.67 -148.18
CA ALA A 258 50.37 -26.00 -147.69
C ALA A 258 49.54 -26.06 -146.36
N ILE A 259 48.20 -26.18 -146.40
CA ILE A 259 47.33 -27.31 -146.83
C ILE A 259 47.10 -28.38 -145.73
N GLN A 260 45.84 -28.44 -145.26
CA GLN A 260 45.09 -29.60 -144.68
C GLN A 260 45.56 -30.12 -143.30
N ALA A 261 44.72 -30.52 -142.34
CA ALA A 261 43.37 -31.07 -142.36
C ALA A 261 42.67 -30.90 -140.98
N SER A 262 41.34 -30.96 -140.99
CA SER A 262 40.48 -31.22 -139.82
C SER A 262 40.67 -32.68 -139.34
N PRO A 263 40.36 -33.05 -138.07
CA PRO A 263 38.99 -33.49 -137.78
C PRO A 263 38.50 -33.26 -136.33
N ALA A 264 37.23 -33.65 -136.15
CA ALA A 264 36.35 -33.59 -134.99
C ALA A 264 36.63 -34.58 -133.84
N ALA A 265 35.99 -34.32 -132.68
CA ALA A 265 35.31 -35.23 -131.72
C ALA A 265 35.34 -34.57 -130.31
N GLU A 266 34.21 -34.19 -129.70
CA GLU A 266 33.25 -35.03 -128.95
C GLU A 266 33.87 -35.84 -127.80
N ASP A 267 33.50 -35.47 -126.56
CA ASP A 267 32.99 -36.28 -125.41
C ASP A 267 33.28 -35.49 -124.10
N ALA A 268 32.28 -35.04 -123.33
CA ALA A 268 31.44 -35.76 -122.37
C ALA A 268 32.16 -36.21 -121.07
N GLY A 269 31.46 -36.04 -119.94
CA GLY A 269 31.85 -36.57 -118.61
C GLY A 269 32.03 -35.48 -117.56
N THR A 270 31.01 -35.00 -116.83
CA THR A 270 30.27 -35.68 -115.74
C THR A 270 31.17 -36.01 -114.54
N SER A 271 31.07 -35.35 -113.38
CA SER A 271 30.21 -35.70 -112.23
C SER A 271 30.62 -34.75 -111.07
N ALA A 272 29.74 -34.13 -110.29
CA ALA A 272 28.69 -34.64 -109.39
C ALA A 272 29.24 -35.39 -108.16
N GLY A 273 28.74 -34.98 -106.98
CA GLY A 273 29.03 -35.52 -105.64
C GLY A 273 29.37 -34.37 -104.69
N GLU A 274 28.45 -33.69 -103.99
CA GLU A 274 27.35 -34.15 -103.12
C GLU A 274 27.83 -34.82 -101.82
N GLU A 275 27.02 -34.59 -100.78
CA GLU A 275 27.07 -35.06 -99.40
C GLU A 275 28.00 -34.31 -98.43
N ALA A 276 27.64 -34.00 -97.19
CA ALA A 276 26.43 -33.98 -96.35
C ALA A 276 26.95 -34.08 -94.91
N ALA A 277 26.36 -33.34 -93.97
CA ALA A 277 26.14 -33.73 -92.56
C ALA A 277 25.72 -32.46 -91.80
N SER A 278 24.45 -32.22 -91.45
CA SER A 278 23.67 -32.90 -90.40
C SER A 278 24.45 -33.05 -89.10
N VAL A 279 24.13 -32.24 -88.08
CA VAL A 279 23.76 -32.72 -86.72
C VAL A 279 22.86 -31.66 -86.05
N ASP A 280 21.59 -32.01 -85.92
CA ASP A 280 20.77 -32.04 -84.70
C ASP A 280 21.02 -31.01 -83.56
N GLY A 281 19.95 -30.29 -83.18
CA GLY A 281 19.82 -29.65 -81.84
C GLY A 281 19.42 -30.69 -80.77
N PRO A 282 18.69 -30.34 -79.68
CA PRO A 282 18.41 -29.04 -79.06
C PRO A 282 18.61 -29.06 -77.51
N LYS A 283 18.41 -27.94 -76.79
CA LYS A 283 17.47 -27.86 -75.64
C LYS A 283 17.43 -26.50 -74.94
N LEU A 284 16.21 -25.96 -74.93
CA LEU A 284 15.65 -25.03 -73.95
C LEU A 284 15.68 -25.62 -72.53
N GLY A 285 15.87 -24.76 -71.51
CA GLY A 285 15.75 -25.13 -70.12
C GLY A 285 16.00 -23.99 -69.12
N ALA A 286 15.04 -23.09 -68.99
CA ALA A 286 14.64 -22.47 -67.73
C ALA A 286 13.11 -22.74 -67.59
N PRO A 287 12.44 -22.70 -66.42
CA PRO A 287 12.82 -22.05 -65.15
C PRO A 287 12.45 -22.85 -63.87
N GLY A 288 12.58 -22.23 -62.69
CA GLY A 288 11.90 -22.61 -61.43
C GLY A 288 12.86 -23.12 -60.35
N ASP A 289 13.16 -22.36 -59.30
CA ASP A 289 12.35 -22.02 -58.11
C ASP A 289 12.50 -23.06 -56.98
N GLN A 290 12.57 -22.53 -55.74
CA GLN A 290 12.59 -23.21 -54.42
C GLN A 290 13.93 -23.74 -53.87
N ALA A 291 14.54 -22.89 -53.04
CA ALA A 291 15.34 -23.34 -51.90
C ALA A 291 14.86 -22.59 -50.65
N ASP A 292 13.80 -23.13 -50.03
CA ASP A 292 13.43 -22.82 -48.64
C ASP A 292 14.48 -23.41 -47.70
N GLY A 293 15.24 -22.52 -47.06
CA GLY A 293 16.24 -22.84 -46.05
C GLY A 293 15.95 -22.08 -44.76
N GLU A 294 14.77 -22.29 -44.16
CA GLU A 294 14.44 -21.68 -42.87
C GLU A 294 14.85 -22.60 -41.72
N ARG A 295 16.08 -22.39 -41.23
CA ARG A 295 16.52 -22.75 -39.88
C ARG A 295 16.45 -21.49 -39.02
N ALA A 296 15.49 -21.43 -38.11
CA ALA A 296 15.60 -20.57 -36.92
C ALA A 296 14.89 -21.25 -35.75
N GLY A 297 15.70 -21.79 -34.83
CA GLY A 297 15.28 -21.96 -33.45
C GLY A 297 15.47 -20.64 -32.70
N ARG A 298 14.52 -20.31 -31.82
CA ARG A 298 14.69 -19.67 -30.50
C ARG A 298 13.32 -19.19 -29.99
N SER A 299 12.85 -19.84 -28.92
CA SER A 299 12.32 -19.27 -27.67
C SER A 299 11.47 -20.30 -26.95
#